data_AF-A0A1V5SAT4-F1
#
_entry.id   AF-A0A1V5SAT4-F1
#
_cell.length_a   1.000
_cell.length_b   1.000
_cell.length_c   1.000
_cell.angle_alpha   90.00
_cell.angle_beta   90.00
_cell.angle_gamma   90.00
#
_symmetry.space_group_name_H-M   'P 1'
#
loop_
_entity.id
_entity.type
_entity.pdbx_description
1 polymer ?
#
loop_
_entity_poly.entity_id
_entity_poly.type
_entity_poly.pdbx_seq_one_letter_code
_entity_poly.pdbx_strand_id
1 'polypeptide(L)'
;MTFSGKFKFSLFHPNHLSIFRGVIGGVLPFLIFANSPAAHLVAVTLFILGAITDYWDGWLARQYKLESKFGKWIDPFMDKILILAPLAAFSKLGFFSPWWLVPIFAREIVVTFCRTAWLLEGKSFGAEKLGKLKFVFQVASVFVAFGVFVFWDYASTEAIARWFAPLLLPVIALTVLLTLLSGFFFLWNQRGHFASQGFVRFVLACGVGLFPKAPGTWGSLAGILLVFLTSWNLGLYLVSMVTLLVVGQEMFRRLEDKSDPDPQYVVIDEVVGILVTFLLIPVTWVTVPIGFLLFRLFDVIKPFPIRKLERIPGYWGIMADDIGAGIYAWIILFLIFA
;
A
#
# COMPACT_ATOMS: atom_id res chain seq x y z
N MET A 1 -20.81 -34.22 -12.20
CA MET A 1 -20.70 -32.82 -12.66
C MET A 1 -20.51 -32.81 -14.17
N THR A 2 -21.42 -32.19 -14.90
CA THR A 2 -21.35 -32.02 -16.37
C THR A 2 -20.21 -31.07 -16.76
N PHE A 3 -19.64 -31.27 -17.96
CA PHE A 3 -18.50 -30.50 -18.50
C PHE A 3 -18.77 -28.97 -18.54
N SER A 4 -20.01 -28.57 -18.78
CA SER A 4 -20.49 -27.18 -18.70
C SER A 4 -20.41 -26.58 -17.28
N GLY A 5 -20.62 -27.40 -16.24
CA GLY A 5 -20.43 -27.00 -14.85
C GLY A 5 -18.97 -26.72 -14.53
N LYS A 6 -18.03 -27.57 -14.98
CA LYS A 6 -16.59 -27.32 -14.75
C LYS A 6 -16.09 -26.02 -15.40
N PHE A 7 -16.60 -25.66 -16.58
CA PHE A 7 -16.19 -24.43 -17.28
C PHE A 7 -16.78 -23.16 -16.66
N LYS A 8 -18.07 -23.16 -16.26
CA LYS A 8 -18.68 -22.04 -15.52
C LYS A 8 -18.00 -21.81 -14.16
N PHE A 9 -17.56 -22.87 -13.48
CA PHE A 9 -16.87 -22.76 -12.18
C PHE A 9 -15.40 -22.32 -12.30
N SER A 10 -14.77 -22.48 -13.47
CA SER A 10 -13.40 -22.01 -13.71
C SER A 10 -13.33 -20.50 -13.93
N LEU A 11 -14.30 -19.90 -14.64
CA LEU A 11 -14.25 -18.46 -14.94
C LEU A 11 -14.77 -17.58 -13.78
N PHE A 12 -15.73 -18.09 -13.01
CA PHE A 12 -16.35 -17.40 -11.87
C PHE A 12 -15.76 -17.81 -10.51
N HIS A 13 -14.51 -18.27 -10.49
CA HIS A 13 -13.81 -18.49 -9.23
C HIS A 13 -13.56 -17.12 -8.54
N PRO A 14 -13.83 -16.96 -7.23
CA PRO A 14 -13.60 -15.74 -6.46
C PRO A 14 -12.30 -14.99 -6.81
N ASN A 15 -11.17 -15.71 -6.79
CA ASN A 15 -9.85 -15.19 -7.17
C ASN A 15 -9.80 -14.49 -8.55
N HIS A 16 -10.49 -15.01 -9.58
CA HIS A 16 -10.48 -14.39 -10.91
C HIS A 16 -11.24 -13.06 -10.90
N LEU A 17 -12.32 -12.96 -10.12
CA LEU A 17 -13.07 -11.72 -9.93
C LEU A 17 -12.24 -10.68 -9.19
N SER A 18 -11.47 -11.08 -8.16
CA SER A 18 -10.54 -10.17 -7.47
C SER A 18 -9.42 -9.66 -8.37
N ILE A 19 -8.77 -10.55 -9.14
CA ILE A 19 -7.74 -10.13 -10.09
C ILE A 19 -8.33 -9.19 -11.15
N PHE A 20 -9.52 -9.51 -11.67
CA PHE A 20 -10.22 -8.65 -12.62
C PHE A 20 -10.49 -7.25 -12.05
N ARG A 21 -10.92 -7.14 -10.79
CA ARG A 21 -11.10 -5.84 -10.10
C ARG A 21 -9.80 -5.08 -9.96
N GLY A 22 -8.70 -5.78 -9.62
CA GLY A 22 -7.37 -5.20 -9.58
C GLY A 22 -6.93 -4.64 -10.92
N VAL A 23 -7.17 -5.39 -12.01
CA VAL A 23 -6.89 -4.95 -13.39
C VAL A 23 -7.75 -3.74 -13.75
N ILE A 24 -9.05 -3.76 -13.47
CA ILE A 24 -9.93 -2.59 -13.67
C ILE A 24 -9.35 -1.38 -12.93
N GLY A 25 -9.08 -1.52 -11.63
CA GLY A 25 -8.54 -0.43 -10.83
C GLY A 25 -7.23 0.14 -11.37
N GLY A 26 -6.35 -0.72 -11.89
CA GLY A 26 -5.12 -0.30 -12.57
C GLY A 26 -5.34 0.43 -13.89
N VAL A 27 -6.37 0.03 -14.66
CA VAL A 27 -6.71 0.63 -15.96
C VAL A 27 -7.46 1.97 -15.82
N LEU A 28 -8.27 2.14 -14.77
CA LEU A 28 -9.11 3.32 -14.56
C LEU A 28 -8.35 4.65 -14.65
N PRO A 29 -7.19 4.86 -14.00
CA PRO A 29 -6.42 6.09 -14.15
C PRO A 29 -6.08 6.43 -15.60
N PHE A 30 -5.69 5.45 -16.42
CA PHE A 30 -5.36 5.68 -17.82
C PHE A 30 -6.57 6.14 -18.64
N LEU A 31 -7.74 5.57 -18.36
CA LEU A 31 -8.99 5.98 -19.01
C LEU A 31 -9.48 7.35 -18.50
N ILE A 32 -9.25 7.67 -17.23
CA ILE A 32 -9.56 8.98 -16.64
C ILE A 32 -8.66 10.08 -17.21
N PHE A 33 -7.37 9.80 -17.45
CA PHE A 33 -6.44 10.77 -18.04
C PHE A 33 -6.53 10.85 -19.57
N ALA A 34 -7.20 9.91 -20.22
CA ALA A 34 -7.40 9.95 -21.65
C ALA A 34 -8.41 11.05 -22.00
N ASN A 35 -8.01 12.05 -22.80
CA ASN A 35 -8.89 13.14 -23.25
C ASN A 35 -9.92 12.66 -24.29
N SER A 36 -10.78 11.70 -23.93
CA SER A 36 -11.75 11.08 -24.81
C SER A 36 -13.08 10.81 -24.09
N PRO A 37 -14.19 11.39 -24.58
CA PRO A 37 -15.55 11.04 -24.18
C PRO A 37 -15.83 9.56 -23.99
N ALA A 38 -15.44 8.75 -24.97
CA ALA A 38 -15.66 7.31 -24.94
C ALA A 38 -14.85 6.64 -23.82
N ALA A 39 -13.61 7.10 -23.58
CA ALA A 39 -12.77 6.57 -22.52
C ALA A 39 -13.36 6.86 -21.13
N HIS A 40 -13.91 8.05 -20.91
CA HIS A 40 -14.57 8.41 -19.66
C HIS A 40 -15.83 7.56 -19.40
N LEU A 41 -16.65 7.34 -20.43
CA LEU A 41 -17.82 6.45 -20.31
C LEU A 41 -17.42 5.01 -19.98
N VAL A 42 -16.40 4.49 -20.67
CA VAL A 42 -15.84 3.16 -20.39
C VAL A 42 -15.30 3.10 -18.96
N ALA A 43 -14.63 4.15 -18.47
CA ALA A 43 -14.13 4.21 -17.09
C ALA A 43 -15.27 4.09 -16.07
N VAL A 44 -16.35 4.86 -16.24
CA VAL A 44 -17.53 4.78 -15.36
C VAL A 44 -18.17 3.40 -15.41
N THR A 45 -18.35 2.84 -16.61
CA THR A 45 -18.92 1.49 -16.77
C THR A 45 -18.05 0.44 -16.08
N LEU A 46 -16.73 0.46 -16.29
CA LEU A 46 -15.81 -0.48 -15.66
C LEU A 46 -15.79 -0.34 -14.13
N PHE A 47 -15.85 0.88 -13.61
CA PHE A 47 -15.92 1.11 -12.17
C PHE A 47 -17.21 0.53 -11.57
N ILE A 48 -18.37 0.77 -12.20
CA ILE A 48 -19.65 0.19 -11.78
C ILE A 48 -19.60 -1.34 -11.79
N LEU A 49 -19.08 -1.93 -12.88
CA LEU A 49 -18.93 -3.38 -12.98
C LEU A 49 -18.01 -3.91 -11.87
N GLY A 50 -16.87 -3.28 -11.63
CA GLY A 50 -15.96 -3.62 -10.55
C GLY A 50 -16.64 -3.59 -9.17
N ALA A 51 -17.38 -2.52 -8.87
CA ALA A 51 -18.09 -2.35 -7.60
C ALA A 51 -19.21 -3.40 -7.41
N ILE A 52 -19.93 -3.77 -8.47
CA ILE A 52 -20.95 -4.84 -8.43
C ILE A 52 -20.29 -6.21 -8.23
N THR A 53 -19.15 -6.47 -8.88
CA THR A 53 -18.47 -7.76 -8.76
C THR A 53 -17.95 -8.04 -7.34
N ASP A 54 -17.64 -7.01 -6.54
CA ASP A 54 -17.31 -7.16 -5.11
C ASP A 54 -18.46 -7.76 -4.31
N TYR A 55 -19.69 -7.27 -4.54
CA TYR A 55 -20.88 -7.81 -3.90
C TYR A 55 -21.13 -9.28 -4.29
N TRP A 56 -20.94 -9.61 -5.56
CA TRP A 56 -21.12 -10.98 -6.05
C TRP A 56 -20.07 -11.95 -5.54
N ASP A 57 -18.81 -11.55 -5.46
CA ASP A 57 -17.74 -12.40 -4.93
C ASP A 57 -18.01 -12.81 -3.48
N GLY A 58 -18.38 -11.82 -2.65
CA GLY A 58 -18.79 -12.07 -1.27
C GLY A 58 -20.01 -12.99 -1.14
N TRP A 59 -20.90 -13.03 -2.13
CA TRP A 59 -22.03 -13.97 -2.17
C TRP A 59 -21.58 -15.38 -2.60
N LEU A 60 -20.79 -15.49 -3.68
CA LEU A 60 -20.27 -16.76 -4.21
C LEU A 60 -19.39 -17.50 -3.20
N ALA A 61 -18.46 -16.79 -2.53
CA ALA A 61 -17.58 -17.38 -1.54
C ALA A 61 -18.37 -18.00 -0.35
N ARG A 62 -19.44 -17.34 0.10
CA ARG A 62 -20.31 -17.81 1.20
C ARG A 62 -21.13 -19.04 0.82
N GLN A 63 -21.57 -19.14 -0.43
CA GLN A 63 -22.41 -20.25 -0.90
C GLN A 63 -21.60 -21.51 -1.21
N TYR A 64 -20.37 -21.36 -1.74
CA TYR A 64 -19.61 -22.49 -2.29
C TYR A 64 -18.38 -22.90 -1.48
N LYS A 65 -18.03 -22.20 -0.38
CA LYS A 65 -16.84 -22.49 0.48
C LYS A 65 -15.52 -22.62 -0.31
N LEU A 66 -15.41 -21.93 -1.45
CA LEU A 66 -14.24 -21.96 -2.33
C LEU A 66 -13.25 -20.89 -1.87
N GLU A 67 -12.50 -21.18 -0.81
CA GLU A 67 -11.48 -20.27 -0.29
C GLU A 67 -10.07 -20.81 -0.59
N SER A 68 -9.31 -20.11 -1.43
CA SER A 68 -7.89 -20.44 -1.67
C SER A 68 -6.97 -19.63 -0.75
N LYS A 69 -5.85 -20.22 -0.31
CA LYS A 69 -4.84 -19.50 0.51
C LYS A 69 -4.25 -18.28 -0.21
N PHE A 70 -4.07 -18.38 -1.52
CA PHE A 70 -3.54 -17.31 -2.36
C PHE A 70 -4.53 -16.15 -2.53
N GLY A 71 -5.81 -16.45 -2.81
CA GLY A 71 -6.88 -15.45 -2.91
C GLY A 71 -6.99 -14.62 -1.65
N LYS A 72 -7.05 -15.27 -0.47
CA LYS A 72 -7.09 -14.57 0.83
C LYS A 72 -5.97 -13.54 1.03
N TRP A 73 -4.82 -13.75 0.41
CA TRP A 73 -3.69 -12.83 0.50
C TRP A 73 -3.78 -11.69 -0.52
N ILE A 74 -4.23 -11.97 -1.74
CA ILE A 74 -4.33 -10.97 -2.83
C ILE A 74 -5.59 -10.10 -2.75
N ASP A 75 -6.73 -10.68 -2.37
CA ASP A 75 -8.03 -10.00 -2.38
C ASP A 75 -7.99 -8.66 -1.61
N PRO A 76 -7.42 -8.58 -0.38
CA PRO A 76 -7.34 -7.32 0.36
C PRO A 76 -6.54 -6.22 -0.34
N PHE A 77 -5.63 -6.57 -1.26
CA PHE A 77 -4.90 -5.58 -2.06
C PHE A 77 -5.70 -5.17 -3.30
N MET A 78 -6.26 -6.13 -4.03
CA MET A 78 -6.98 -5.86 -5.29
C MET A 78 -8.25 -5.04 -5.06
N ASP A 79 -8.99 -5.33 -3.98
CA ASP A 79 -10.20 -4.59 -3.60
C ASP A 79 -9.91 -3.09 -3.41
N LYS A 80 -8.72 -2.78 -2.90
CA LYS A 80 -8.31 -1.40 -2.61
C LYS A 80 -7.83 -0.68 -3.85
N ILE A 81 -7.20 -1.38 -4.80
CA ILE A 81 -6.75 -0.77 -6.06
C ILE A 81 -7.95 -0.20 -6.84
N LEU A 82 -9.08 -0.91 -6.86
CA LEU A 82 -10.31 -0.46 -7.53
C LEU A 82 -10.83 0.90 -7.03
N ILE A 83 -10.56 1.25 -5.77
CA ILE A 83 -11.02 2.49 -5.13
C ILE A 83 -9.91 3.54 -5.09
N LEU A 84 -8.72 3.17 -4.62
CA LEU A 84 -7.62 4.09 -4.36
C LEU A 84 -7.00 4.63 -5.65
N ALA A 85 -6.94 3.83 -6.72
CA ALA A 85 -6.39 4.27 -8.00
C ALA A 85 -7.22 5.38 -8.67
N PRO A 86 -8.55 5.25 -8.87
CA PRO A 86 -9.33 6.36 -9.42
C PRO A 86 -9.36 7.58 -8.48
N LEU A 87 -9.39 7.40 -7.16
CA LEU A 87 -9.24 8.53 -6.22
C LEU A 87 -7.93 9.29 -6.43
N ALA A 88 -6.81 8.58 -6.56
CA ALA A 88 -5.51 9.19 -6.85
C ALA A 88 -5.51 9.93 -8.20
N ALA A 89 -6.14 9.36 -9.23
CA ALA A 89 -6.29 10.02 -10.52
C ALA A 89 -7.08 11.33 -10.42
N PHE A 90 -8.22 11.34 -9.72
CA PHE A 90 -9.01 12.56 -9.50
C PHE A 90 -8.28 13.60 -8.66
N SER A 91 -7.50 13.18 -7.66
CA SER A 91 -6.65 14.12 -6.92
C SER A 91 -5.62 14.78 -7.82
N LYS A 92 -5.00 14.02 -8.74
CA LYS A 92 -4.04 14.54 -9.72
C LYS A 92 -4.68 15.50 -10.71
N LEU A 93 -5.94 15.28 -11.07
CA LEU A 93 -6.75 16.20 -11.88
C LEU A 93 -7.23 17.46 -11.10
N GLY A 94 -6.92 17.56 -9.81
CA GLY A 94 -7.25 18.74 -9.00
C GLY A 94 -8.65 18.74 -8.38
N PHE A 95 -9.38 17.63 -8.45
CA PHE A 95 -10.72 17.53 -7.86
C PHE A 95 -10.67 17.64 -6.34
N PHE A 96 -9.65 17.06 -5.71
CA PHE A 96 -9.39 17.21 -4.29
C PHE A 96 -7.89 17.14 -4.01
N SER A 97 -7.48 17.85 -2.96
CA SER A 97 -6.09 17.85 -2.47
C SER A 97 -5.61 16.42 -2.15
N PRO A 98 -4.35 16.05 -2.46
CA PRO A 98 -3.80 14.74 -2.14
C PRO A 98 -3.81 14.44 -0.64
N TRP A 99 -3.86 15.47 0.20
CA TRP A 99 -3.98 15.34 1.66
C TRP A 99 -5.28 14.68 2.14
N TRP A 100 -6.33 14.65 1.31
CA TRP A 100 -7.53 13.84 1.61
C TRP A 100 -7.27 12.33 1.41
N LEU A 101 -6.34 11.96 0.53
CA LEU A 101 -6.02 10.57 0.23
C LEU A 101 -4.98 9.97 1.15
N VAL A 102 -3.98 10.75 1.56
CA VAL A 102 -2.92 10.31 2.48
C VAL A 102 -3.48 9.55 3.70
N PRO A 103 -4.46 10.05 4.47
CA PRO A 103 -5.00 9.32 5.62
C PRO A 103 -5.74 8.03 5.23
N ILE A 104 -6.38 8.00 4.05
CA ILE A 104 -7.06 6.81 3.54
C ILE A 104 -6.02 5.73 3.22
N PHE A 105 -5.01 6.07 2.41
CA PHE A 105 -3.91 5.16 2.04
C PHE A 105 -3.16 4.67 3.28
N ALA A 106 -2.74 5.58 4.17
CA ALA A 106 -2.00 5.23 5.37
C ALA A 106 -2.78 4.23 6.23
N ARG A 107 -4.08 4.51 6.47
CA ARG A 107 -4.95 3.60 7.23
C ARG A 107 -5.09 2.26 6.52
N GLU A 108 -5.29 2.24 5.21
CA GLU A 108 -5.45 0.99 4.47
C GLU A 108 -4.20 0.12 4.52
N ILE A 109 -3.01 0.72 4.47
CA ILE A 109 -1.74 0.01 4.62
C ILE A 109 -1.63 -0.53 6.06
N VAL A 110 -1.77 0.33 7.07
CA VAL A 110 -1.59 -0.06 8.49
C VAL A 110 -2.56 -1.18 8.91
N VAL A 111 -3.85 -1.06 8.55
CA VAL A 111 -4.85 -2.05 8.92
C VAL A 111 -4.63 -3.38 8.19
N THR A 112 -4.29 -3.36 6.90
CA THR A 112 -3.94 -4.61 6.19
C THR A 112 -2.68 -5.23 6.76
N PHE A 113 -1.66 -4.43 7.05
CA PHE A 113 -0.41 -4.90 7.63
C PHE A 113 -0.64 -5.62 8.96
N CYS A 114 -1.35 -4.98 9.90
CA CYS A 114 -1.66 -5.59 11.19
C CYS A 114 -2.54 -6.84 11.06
N ARG A 115 -3.55 -6.78 10.18
CA ARG A 115 -4.45 -7.92 9.96
C ARG A 115 -3.71 -9.13 9.38
N THR A 116 -2.77 -8.91 8.46
CA THR A 116 -1.93 -9.98 7.90
C THR A 116 -1.00 -10.56 8.97
N ALA A 117 -0.36 -9.71 9.77
CA ALA A 117 0.50 -10.16 10.86
C ALA A 117 -0.22 -11.13 11.81
N TRP A 118 -1.41 -10.75 12.27
CA TRP A 118 -2.20 -11.58 13.19
C TRP A 118 -2.83 -12.80 12.51
N LEU A 119 -3.15 -12.71 11.21
CA LEU A 119 -3.62 -13.86 10.44
C LEU A 119 -2.56 -14.96 10.37
N LEU A 120 -1.28 -14.60 10.23
CA LEU A 120 -0.16 -15.54 10.26
C LEU A 120 0.02 -16.19 11.64
N GLU A 121 -0.41 -15.53 12.72
CA GLU A 121 -0.50 -16.12 14.06
C GLU A 121 -1.75 -16.99 14.26
N GLY A 122 -2.56 -17.20 13.21
CA GLY A 122 -3.81 -17.97 13.27
C GLY A 122 -5.01 -17.19 13.82
N LYS A 123 -4.90 -15.87 14.02
CA LYS A 123 -5.99 -15.03 14.51
C LYS A 123 -6.72 -14.37 13.33
N SER A 124 -7.99 -14.70 13.15
CA SER A 124 -8.83 -14.08 12.13
C SER A 124 -9.82 -13.11 12.75
N PHE A 125 -9.92 -11.90 12.18
CA PHE A 125 -10.86 -10.86 12.63
C PHE A 125 -11.91 -10.62 11.56
N GLY A 126 -13.18 -10.65 11.96
CA GLY A 126 -14.32 -10.33 11.10
C GLY A 126 -14.39 -8.84 10.73
N ALA A 127 -15.28 -8.51 9.78
CA ALA A 127 -15.50 -7.13 9.34
C ALA A 127 -16.39 -6.36 10.34
N GLU A 128 -15.87 -5.27 10.89
CA GLU A 128 -16.63 -4.36 11.77
C GLU A 128 -17.67 -3.53 10.98
N LYS A 129 -18.77 -3.12 11.63
CA LYS A 129 -19.84 -2.32 11.01
C LYS A 129 -19.32 -1.00 10.41
N LEU A 130 -18.44 -0.30 11.14
CA LEU A 130 -17.78 0.91 10.66
C LEU A 130 -16.90 0.64 9.43
N GLY A 131 -16.28 -0.55 9.37
CA GLY A 131 -15.50 -1.02 8.23
C GLY A 131 -16.31 -1.13 6.94
N LYS A 132 -17.59 -1.51 7.03
CA LYS A 132 -18.51 -1.55 5.89
C LYS A 132 -18.97 -0.15 5.51
N LEU A 133 -19.31 0.68 6.49
CA LEU A 133 -19.77 2.04 6.25
C LEU A 133 -18.70 2.90 5.56
N LYS A 134 -17.44 2.83 6.01
CA LYS A 134 -16.33 3.55 5.34
C LYS A 134 -16.20 3.17 3.86
N PHE A 135 -16.43 1.90 3.51
CA PHE A 135 -16.27 1.40 2.15
C PHE A 135 -17.36 1.94 1.24
N VAL A 136 -18.62 1.98 1.72
CA VAL A 136 -19.73 2.62 1.00
C VAL A 136 -19.40 4.08 0.67
N PHE A 137 -18.83 4.81 1.62
CA PHE A 137 -18.44 6.20 1.41
C PHE A 137 -17.23 6.36 0.47
N GLN A 138 -16.24 5.46 0.52
CA GLN A 138 -15.14 5.45 -0.45
C GLN A 138 -15.64 5.23 -1.89
N VAL A 139 -16.56 4.28 -2.08
CA VAL A 139 -17.22 4.06 -3.38
C VAL A 139 -18.02 5.29 -3.80
N ALA A 140 -18.77 5.91 -2.88
CA ALA A 140 -19.50 7.15 -3.13
C ALA A 140 -18.58 8.31 -3.53
N SER A 141 -17.41 8.48 -2.90
CA SER A 141 -16.43 9.50 -3.29
C SER A 141 -15.98 9.35 -4.73
N VAL A 142 -15.68 8.12 -5.16
CA VAL A 142 -15.30 7.85 -6.56
C VAL A 142 -16.45 8.15 -7.50
N PHE A 143 -17.68 7.73 -7.17
CA PHE A 143 -18.87 8.01 -7.97
C PHE A 143 -19.16 9.51 -8.12
N VAL A 144 -19.08 10.27 -7.04
CA VAL A 144 -19.30 11.72 -7.08
C VAL A 144 -18.22 12.40 -7.93
N ALA A 145 -16.95 12.00 -7.80
CA ALA A 145 -15.87 12.52 -8.62
C ALA A 145 -16.06 12.22 -10.11
N PHE A 146 -16.46 11.00 -10.46
CA PHE A 146 -16.85 10.65 -11.84
C PHE A 146 -18.05 11.47 -12.33
N GLY A 147 -19.06 11.69 -11.49
CA GLY A 147 -20.22 12.52 -11.84
C GLY A 147 -19.81 13.94 -12.21
N VAL A 148 -18.99 14.60 -11.38
CA VAL A 148 -18.45 15.93 -11.69
C VAL A 148 -17.62 15.87 -12.98
N PHE A 149 -16.70 14.92 -13.10
CA PHE A 149 -15.77 14.81 -14.22
C PHE A 149 -16.47 14.59 -15.56
N VAL A 150 -17.41 13.66 -15.63
CA VAL A 150 -18.13 13.34 -16.86
C VAL A 150 -19.09 14.47 -17.23
N PHE A 151 -19.82 15.06 -16.28
CA PHE A 151 -20.84 16.05 -16.62
C PHE A 151 -20.29 17.47 -16.86
N TRP A 152 -19.09 17.78 -16.37
CA TRP A 152 -18.45 19.09 -16.56
C TRP A 152 -17.93 19.30 -17.99
N ASP A 153 -17.51 18.23 -18.66
CA ASP A 153 -16.88 18.29 -19.99
C ASP A 153 -17.88 18.46 -21.16
N TYR A 154 -19.19 18.34 -20.91
CA TYR A 154 -20.22 18.52 -21.93
C TYR A 154 -21.16 19.67 -21.58
N ALA A 155 -21.23 20.66 -22.47
CA ALA A 155 -22.04 21.87 -22.31
C ALA A 155 -23.53 21.59 -22.04
N SER A 156 -24.07 20.48 -22.55
CA SER A 156 -25.47 20.07 -22.31
C SER A 156 -25.72 19.49 -20.91
N THR A 157 -24.67 19.12 -20.16
CA THR A 157 -24.78 18.46 -18.84
C THR A 157 -24.22 19.30 -17.69
N GLU A 158 -23.79 20.53 -17.95
CA GLU A 158 -23.22 21.42 -16.93
C GLU A 158 -24.18 21.63 -15.75
N ALA A 159 -25.49 21.72 -16.02
CA ALA A 159 -26.52 21.83 -14.99
C ALA A 159 -26.51 20.64 -14.01
N ILE A 160 -26.18 19.43 -14.47
CA ILE A 160 -26.06 18.23 -13.65
C ILE A 160 -24.77 18.30 -12.83
N ALA A 161 -23.64 18.70 -13.44
CA ALA A 161 -22.36 18.81 -12.74
C ALA A 161 -22.42 19.77 -11.55
N ARG A 162 -23.20 20.85 -11.65
CA ARG A 162 -23.45 21.81 -10.55
C ARG A 162 -24.13 21.20 -9.33
N TRP A 163 -24.88 20.10 -9.47
CA TRP A 163 -25.43 19.36 -8.33
C TRP A 163 -24.40 18.46 -7.66
N PHE A 164 -23.46 17.91 -8.43
CA PHE A 164 -22.43 16.99 -7.91
C PHE A 164 -21.24 17.73 -7.29
N ALA A 165 -20.81 18.86 -7.85
CA ALA A 165 -19.61 19.57 -7.40
C ALA A 165 -19.64 19.95 -5.90
N PRO A 166 -20.74 20.45 -5.32
CA PRO A 166 -20.82 20.74 -3.89
C PRO A 166 -20.73 19.50 -3.00
N LEU A 167 -21.03 18.31 -3.53
CA LEU A 167 -20.99 17.05 -2.77
C LEU A 167 -19.58 16.47 -2.63
N LEU A 168 -18.66 16.88 -3.51
CA LEU A 168 -17.34 16.27 -3.59
C LEU A 168 -16.54 16.41 -2.29
N LEU A 169 -16.47 17.63 -1.74
CA LEU A 169 -15.76 17.92 -0.50
C LEU A 169 -16.38 17.26 0.74
N PRO A 170 -17.70 17.37 1.02
CA PRO A 170 -18.29 16.73 2.19
C PRO A 170 -18.22 15.19 2.12
N VAL A 171 -18.38 14.59 0.94
CA VAL A 171 -18.31 13.13 0.79
C VAL A 171 -16.89 12.62 1.01
N ILE A 172 -15.85 13.29 0.46
CA ILE A 172 -14.46 12.87 0.74
C ILE A 172 -14.06 13.13 2.20
N ALA A 173 -14.53 14.24 2.80
CA ALA A 173 -14.26 14.52 4.21
C ALA A 173 -14.88 13.47 5.14
N LEU A 174 -16.15 13.10 4.89
CA LEU A 174 -16.82 12.04 5.63
C LEU A 174 -16.16 10.68 5.40
N THR A 175 -15.68 10.42 4.19
CA THR A 175 -14.90 9.22 3.85
C THR A 175 -13.63 9.13 4.68
N VAL A 176 -12.86 10.22 4.77
CA VAL A 176 -11.65 10.28 5.61
C VAL A 176 -12.00 10.05 7.07
N LEU A 177 -13.01 10.74 7.59
CA LEU A 177 -13.46 10.60 8.98
C LEU A 177 -13.83 9.15 9.30
N LEU A 178 -14.70 8.52 8.51
CA LEU A 178 -15.12 7.14 8.70
C LEU A 178 -13.97 6.16 8.54
N THR A 179 -13.04 6.42 7.61
CA THR A 179 -11.86 5.59 7.40
C THR A 179 -10.94 5.61 8.62
N LEU A 180 -10.69 6.79 9.18
CA LEU A 180 -9.89 6.98 10.39
C LEU A 180 -10.57 6.39 11.62
N LEU A 181 -11.86 6.67 11.83
CA LEU A 181 -12.64 6.08 12.94
C LEU A 181 -12.64 4.56 12.86
N SER A 182 -12.94 4.00 11.69
CA SER A 182 -12.90 2.55 11.50
C SER A 182 -11.50 1.98 11.71
N GLY A 183 -10.44 2.69 11.31
CA GLY A 183 -9.06 2.28 11.56
C GLY A 183 -8.74 2.28 13.05
N PHE A 184 -9.08 3.37 13.74
CA PHE A 184 -8.87 3.52 15.18
C PHE A 184 -9.57 2.41 15.98
N PHE A 185 -10.86 2.19 15.76
CA PHE A 185 -11.60 1.14 16.48
C PHE A 185 -11.04 -0.27 16.18
N PHE A 186 -10.68 -0.54 14.93
CA PHE A 186 -10.06 -1.82 14.54
C PHE A 186 -8.64 -2.03 15.11
N LEU A 187 -7.89 -0.98 15.45
CA LEU A 187 -6.60 -1.17 16.11
C LEU A 187 -6.78 -1.20 17.64
N TRP A 188 -7.73 -0.42 18.15
CA TRP A 188 -8.02 -0.32 19.57
C TRP A 188 -8.60 -1.61 20.15
N ASN A 189 -9.55 -2.24 19.45
CA ASN A 189 -10.17 -3.49 19.91
C ASN A 189 -9.17 -4.66 19.94
N GLN A 190 -8.09 -4.57 19.16
CA GLN A 190 -7.09 -5.61 18.93
C GLN A 190 -5.74 -5.26 19.57
N ARG A 191 -5.70 -4.21 20.41
CA ARG A 191 -4.46 -3.67 21.00
C ARG A 191 -3.64 -4.69 21.79
N GLY A 192 -4.28 -5.72 22.34
CA GLY A 192 -3.62 -6.81 23.06
C GLY A 192 -2.68 -7.66 22.18
N HIS A 193 -2.82 -7.62 20.86
CA HIS A 193 -1.99 -8.39 19.94
C HIS A 193 -0.75 -7.65 19.43
N PHE A 194 -0.55 -6.38 19.76
CA PHE A 194 0.68 -5.66 19.36
C PHE A 194 1.91 -6.09 20.17
N ALA A 195 1.72 -6.82 21.28
CA ALA A 195 2.78 -7.32 22.12
C ALA A 195 3.19 -8.77 21.77
N SER A 196 2.54 -9.42 20.80
CA SER A 196 2.90 -10.79 20.43
C SER A 196 4.24 -10.83 19.69
N GLN A 197 5.05 -11.85 19.96
CA GLN A 197 6.35 -12.02 19.32
C GLN A 197 6.24 -12.20 17.80
N GLY A 198 5.17 -12.83 17.31
CA GLY A 198 4.90 -12.95 15.88
C GLY A 198 4.67 -11.59 15.22
N PHE A 199 3.89 -10.71 15.86
CA PHE A 199 3.68 -9.34 15.40
C PHE A 199 4.98 -8.52 15.41
N VAL A 200 5.75 -8.58 16.49
CA VAL A 200 7.06 -7.90 16.60
C VAL A 200 8.00 -8.31 15.46
N ARG A 201 8.15 -9.61 15.22
CA ARG A 201 8.97 -10.14 14.11
C ARG A 201 8.42 -9.71 12.75
N PHE A 202 7.12 -9.73 12.57
CA PHE A 202 6.47 -9.30 11.33
C PHE A 202 6.73 -7.83 11.01
N VAL A 203 6.71 -6.95 12.03
CA VAL A 203 7.02 -5.52 11.86
C VAL A 203 8.48 -5.30 11.48
N LEU A 204 9.43 -5.94 12.19
CA LEU A 204 10.86 -5.86 11.86
C LEU A 204 11.17 -6.42 10.46
N ALA A 205 10.39 -7.41 10.03
CA ALA A 205 10.46 -7.96 8.67
C ALA A 205 9.74 -7.12 7.62
N CYS A 206 9.09 -6.01 7.99
CA CYS A 206 8.17 -5.26 7.12
C CYS A 206 7.16 -6.18 6.38
N GLY A 207 6.81 -7.32 6.98
CA GLY A 207 6.02 -8.40 6.38
C GLY A 207 6.71 -9.21 5.27
N VAL A 208 7.65 -8.62 4.53
CA VAL A 208 8.30 -9.21 3.35
C VAL A 208 9.57 -10.01 3.67
N GLY A 209 10.25 -9.68 4.77
CA GLY A 209 11.43 -10.41 5.26
C GLY A 209 11.12 -11.83 5.76
N LEU A 210 9.85 -12.24 5.78
CA LEU A 210 9.43 -13.61 6.06
C LEU A 210 9.43 -14.50 4.80
N PHE A 211 9.73 -13.96 3.61
CA PHE A 211 9.86 -14.76 2.41
C PHE A 211 11.14 -15.63 2.44
N PRO A 212 11.06 -16.89 1.97
CA PRO A 212 12.09 -17.90 2.21
C PRO A 212 13.40 -17.72 1.41
N LYS A 213 13.46 -16.78 0.46
CA LYS A 213 14.61 -16.57 -0.41
C LYS A 213 14.97 -15.10 -0.48
N ALA A 214 16.22 -14.79 -0.15
CA ALA A 214 16.79 -13.44 -0.18
C ALA A 214 15.87 -12.41 0.49
N PRO A 215 15.57 -12.56 1.80
CA PRO A 215 14.70 -11.61 2.53
C PRO A 215 15.16 -10.17 2.31
N GLY A 216 16.47 -9.98 2.19
CA GLY A 216 17.06 -8.68 1.97
C GLY A 216 16.74 -8.01 0.61
N THR A 217 16.56 -8.84 -0.43
CA THR A 217 16.11 -8.30 -1.72
C THR A 217 14.66 -7.81 -1.61
N TRP A 218 13.83 -8.51 -0.84
CA TRP A 218 12.44 -8.12 -0.63
C TRP A 218 12.31 -6.86 0.22
N GLY A 219 13.13 -6.69 1.26
CA GLY A 219 13.21 -5.45 2.04
C GLY A 219 13.59 -4.27 1.17
N SER A 220 14.67 -4.39 0.41
CA SER A 220 15.12 -3.34 -0.52
C SER A 220 14.05 -2.97 -1.57
N LEU A 221 13.29 -3.94 -2.11
CA LEU A 221 12.16 -3.70 -3.02
C LEU A 221 10.98 -3.01 -2.32
N ALA A 222 10.69 -3.36 -1.06
CA ALA A 222 9.69 -2.66 -0.25
C ALA A 222 10.11 -1.20 0.02
N GLY A 223 11.42 -0.96 0.22
CA GLY A 223 12.01 0.38 0.27
C GLY A 223 11.73 1.19 -1.00
N ILE A 224 11.97 0.61 -2.19
CA ILE A 224 11.69 1.28 -3.47
C ILE A 224 10.20 1.62 -3.58
N LEU A 225 9.31 0.69 -3.22
CA LEU A 225 7.88 0.95 -3.23
C LEU A 225 7.52 2.15 -2.33
N LEU A 226 8.10 2.22 -1.14
CA LEU A 226 7.87 3.34 -0.22
C LEU A 226 8.46 4.65 -0.76
N VAL A 227 9.62 4.62 -1.43
CA VAL A 227 10.19 5.77 -2.15
C VAL A 227 9.19 6.29 -3.19
N PHE A 228 8.63 5.43 -4.05
CA PHE A 228 7.61 5.83 -5.03
C PHE A 228 6.36 6.46 -4.39
N LEU A 229 5.93 5.93 -3.25
CA LEU A 229 4.73 6.41 -2.56
C LEU A 229 4.92 7.75 -1.84
N THR A 230 6.16 8.16 -1.55
CA THR A 230 6.45 9.29 -0.65
C THR A 230 7.32 10.38 -1.25
N SER A 231 8.10 10.10 -2.31
CA SER A 231 9.07 11.05 -2.89
C SER A 231 8.45 12.33 -3.46
N TRP A 232 7.16 12.31 -3.77
CA TRP A 232 6.42 13.49 -4.22
C TRP A 232 6.22 14.56 -3.14
N ASN A 233 6.46 14.24 -1.85
CA ASN A 233 6.39 15.19 -0.74
C ASN A 233 7.47 14.90 0.31
N LEU A 234 8.43 15.82 0.45
CA LEU A 234 9.56 15.66 1.38
C LEU A 234 9.11 15.43 2.84
N GLY A 235 8.04 16.11 3.29
CA GLY A 235 7.50 15.92 4.64
C GLY A 235 7.01 14.50 4.86
N LEU A 236 6.22 13.96 3.93
CA LEU A 236 5.74 12.57 3.97
C LEU A 236 6.90 11.57 3.92
N TYR A 237 7.89 11.83 3.08
CA TYR A 237 9.11 11.03 2.97
C TYR A 237 9.84 10.91 4.31
N LEU A 238 10.16 12.05 4.92
CA LEU A 238 10.87 12.10 6.20
C LEU A 238 10.04 11.49 7.33
N VAL A 239 8.73 11.76 7.38
CA VAL A 239 7.83 11.15 8.37
C VAL A 239 7.81 9.63 8.23
N SER A 240 7.80 9.09 7.01
CA SER A 240 7.84 7.64 6.80
C SER A 240 9.15 7.02 7.29
N MET A 241 10.28 7.65 6.97
CA MET A 241 11.62 7.21 7.38
C MET A 241 11.78 7.24 8.91
N VAL A 242 11.40 8.34 9.54
CA VAL A 242 11.44 8.50 11.01
C VAL A 242 10.50 7.50 11.69
N THR A 243 9.31 7.26 11.11
CA THR A 243 8.37 6.27 11.65
C THR A 243 8.99 4.87 11.63
N LEU A 244 9.64 4.45 10.54
CA LEU A 244 10.31 3.15 10.47
C LEU A 244 11.43 3.03 11.50
N LEU A 245 12.25 4.07 11.66
CA LEU A 245 13.31 4.11 12.67
C LEU A 245 12.77 3.97 14.10
N VAL A 246 11.75 4.75 14.46
CA VAL A 246 11.15 4.74 15.80
C VAL A 246 10.40 3.45 16.08
N VAL A 247 9.58 2.99 15.13
CA VAL A 247 8.81 1.75 15.28
C VAL A 247 9.75 0.54 15.33
N GLY A 248 10.75 0.48 14.47
CA GLY A 248 11.72 -0.61 14.48
C GLY A 248 12.51 -0.69 15.78
N GLN A 249 12.97 0.44 16.31
CA GLN A 249 13.62 0.49 17.63
C GLN A 249 12.69 -0.02 18.74
N GLU A 250 11.43 0.42 18.76
CA GLU A 250 10.46 0.00 19.77
C GLU A 250 10.10 -1.49 19.66
N MET A 251 10.01 -2.02 18.43
CA MET A 251 9.77 -3.45 18.21
C MET A 251 10.98 -4.29 18.59
N PHE A 252 12.19 -3.88 18.21
CA PHE A 252 13.42 -4.56 18.59
C PHE A 252 13.61 -4.60 20.11
N ARG A 253 13.22 -3.53 20.82
CA ARG A 253 13.23 -3.49 22.28
C ARG A 253 12.37 -4.61 22.89
N ARG A 254 11.20 -4.90 22.30
CA ARG A 254 10.21 -5.90 22.74
C ARG A 254 10.52 -7.34 22.32
N LEU A 255 11.52 -7.54 21.46
CA LEU A 255 11.95 -8.87 21.06
C LEU A 255 12.50 -9.62 22.28
N GLU A 256 11.94 -10.78 22.61
CA GLU A 256 12.35 -11.58 23.79
C GLU A 256 13.69 -12.28 23.57
N ASP A 257 13.91 -12.79 22.37
CA ASP A 257 15.13 -13.50 21.99
C ASP A 257 16.05 -12.59 21.16
N LYS A 258 17.15 -12.16 21.77
CA LYS A 258 18.21 -11.35 21.16
C LYS A 258 19.53 -12.12 21.08
N SER A 259 19.45 -13.45 21.10
CA SER A 259 20.63 -14.32 21.03
C SER A 259 21.36 -14.20 19.70
N ASP A 260 20.61 -13.98 18.61
CA ASP A 260 21.15 -13.60 17.31
C ASP A 260 21.31 -12.07 17.22
N PRO A 261 22.55 -11.55 17.11
CA PRO A 261 22.79 -10.11 17.03
C PRO A 261 22.23 -9.48 15.75
N ASP A 262 22.05 -10.26 14.68
CA ASP A 262 21.64 -9.79 13.36
C ASP A 262 20.71 -10.80 12.66
N PRO A 263 19.44 -10.87 13.07
CA PRO A 263 18.52 -11.85 12.53
C PRO A 263 18.18 -11.53 11.07
N GLN A 264 18.40 -12.49 10.15
CA GLN A 264 18.17 -12.32 8.70
C GLN A 264 16.76 -11.86 8.27
N TYR A 265 15.77 -11.94 9.17
CA TYR A 265 14.40 -11.48 8.88
C TYR A 265 14.21 -9.99 9.16
N VAL A 266 15.12 -9.32 9.87
CA VAL A 266 15.09 -7.88 10.07
C VAL A 266 15.49 -7.26 8.73
N VAL A 267 14.53 -6.60 8.07
CA VAL A 267 14.75 -5.96 6.75
C VAL A 267 14.32 -4.50 6.77
N ILE A 268 13.96 -3.99 7.95
CA ILE A 268 13.54 -2.60 8.14
C ILE A 268 14.73 -1.62 7.99
N ASP A 269 15.93 -2.08 8.34
CA ASP A 269 17.22 -1.49 8.02
C ASP A 269 17.37 -1.27 6.51
N GLU A 270 17.07 -2.27 5.70
CA GLU A 270 17.22 -2.15 4.24
C GLU A 270 16.20 -1.19 3.63
N VAL A 271 14.96 -1.23 4.13
CA VAL A 271 13.90 -0.28 3.73
C VAL A 271 14.38 1.15 4.02
N VAL A 272 14.95 1.37 5.19
CA VAL A 272 15.49 2.69 5.58
C VAL A 272 16.74 3.03 4.77
N GLY A 273 17.64 2.09 4.49
CA GLY A 273 18.82 2.30 3.65
C GLY A 273 18.47 2.74 2.23
N ILE A 274 17.42 2.16 1.64
CA ILE A 274 16.86 2.62 0.36
C ILE A 274 16.24 4.02 0.47
N LEU A 275 15.51 4.34 1.54
CA LEU A 275 15.02 5.71 1.77
C LEU A 275 16.17 6.71 1.94
N VAL A 276 17.30 6.32 2.52
CA VAL A 276 18.47 7.19 2.58
C VAL A 276 19.06 7.37 1.18
N THR A 277 19.17 6.28 0.40
CA THR A 277 19.71 6.28 -0.97
C THR A 277 19.01 7.27 -1.90
N PHE A 278 17.68 7.40 -1.79
CA PHE A 278 16.87 8.23 -2.68
C PHE A 278 16.46 9.59 -2.09
N LEU A 279 16.99 9.96 -0.92
CA LEU A 279 16.66 11.24 -0.30
C LEU A 279 17.01 12.41 -1.23
N LEU A 280 16.01 13.20 -1.65
CA LEU A 280 16.18 14.31 -2.61
C LEU A 280 16.69 13.90 -4.01
N ILE A 281 16.75 12.61 -4.34
CA ILE A 281 17.11 12.13 -5.68
C ILE A 281 15.84 12.03 -6.53
N PRO A 282 15.83 12.56 -7.77
CA PRO A 282 14.71 12.38 -8.68
C PRO A 282 14.43 10.90 -8.94
N VAL A 283 13.19 10.46 -8.69
CA VAL A 283 12.78 9.06 -8.90
C VAL A 283 12.43 8.87 -10.38
N THR A 284 13.29 8.17 -11.11
CA THR A 284 13.16 7.92 -12.55
C THR A 284 13.44 6.46 -12.87
N TRP A 285 13.09 6.03 -14.09
CA TRP A 285 13.42 4.68 -14.57
C TRP A 285 14.93 4.39 -14.68
N VAL A 286 15.78 5.42 -14.58
CA VAL A 286 17.24 5.30 -14.59
C VAL A 286 17.82 5.29 -13.18
N THR A 287 17.42 6.27 -12.35
CA THR A 287 17.93 6.40 -10.97
C THR A 287 17.49 5.25 -10.09
N VAL A 288 16.29 4.67 -10.30
CA VAL A 288 15.78 3.56 -9.48
C VAL A 288 16.62 2.28 -9.59
N PRO A 289 16.87 1.72 -10.80
CA PRO A 289 17.74 0.55 -10.91
C PRO A 289 19.16 0.81 -10.44
N ILE A 290 19.74 1.99 -10.76
CA ILE A 290 21.11 2.33 -10.35
C ILE A 290 21.21 2.43 -8.83
N GLY A 291 20.29 3.16 -8.20
CA GLY A 291 20.28 3.32 -6.74
C GLY A 291 20.08 2.01 -6.00
N PHE A 292 19.19 1.15 -6.50
CA PHE A 292 19.02 -0.20 -5.97
C PHE A 292 20.33 -1.01 -6.04
N LEU A 293 20.98 -1.04 -7.20
CA LEU A 293 22.22 -1.80 -7.38
C LEU A 293 23.37 -1.23 -6.54
N LEU A 294 23.50 0.10 -6.46
CA LEU A 294 24.51 0.76 -5.62
C LEU A 294 24.29 0.46 -4.14
N PHE A 295 23.05 0.57 -3.66
CA PHE A 295 22.72 0.22 -2.28
C PHE A 295 23.10 -1.23 -1.96
N ARG A 296 22.66 -2.19 -2.79
CA ARG A 296 22.98 -3.61 -2.61
C ARG A 296 24.49 -3.88 -2.69
N LEU A 297 25.21 -3.18 -3.56
CA LEU A 297 26.66 -3.29 -3.67
C LEU A 297 27.35 -2.85 -2.37
N PHE A 298 26.96 -1.70 -1.81
CA PHE A 298 27.58 -1.18 -0.60
C PHE A 298 27.15 -1.92 0.67
N ASP A 299 25.93 -2.42 0.72
CA ASP A 299 25.44 -3.30 1.78
C ASP A 299 26.25 -4.61 1.84
N VAL A 300 26.54 -5.23 0.67
CA VAL A 300 27.34 -6.47 0.62
C VAL A 300 28.83 -6.21 0.87
N ILE A 301 29.39 -5.14 0.31
CA ILE A 301 30.84 -4.85 0.42
C ILE A 301 31.20 -4.25 1.78
N LYS A 302 30.31 -3.44 2.38
CA LYS A 302 30.53 -2.63 3.58
C LYS A 302 31.89 -1.90 3.56
N PRO A 303 32.14 -1.01 2.58
CA PRO A 303 33.40 -0.27 2.50
C PRO A 303 33.66 0.57 3.76
N PHE A 304 34.92 0.80 4.06
CA PHE A 304 35.31 1.63 5.20
C PHE A 304 34.78 3.08 5.07
N PRO A 305 34.21 3.72 6.13
CA PRO A 305 34.06 3.26 7.51
C PRO A 305 32.76 2.51 7.88
N ILE A 306 31.90 2.10 6.94
CA ILE A 306 30.62 1.41 7.25
C ILE A 306 30.85 0.21 8.17
N ARG A 307 31.85 -0.62 7.87
CA ARG A 307 32.22 -1.78 8.70
C ARG A 307 32.60 -1.49 10.16
N LYS A 308 32.91 -0.23 10.51
CA LYS A 308 33.15 0.15 11.91
C LYS A 308 31.84 0.41 12.67
N LEU A 309 30.74 0.66 11.97
CA LEU A 309 29.42 0.95 12.54
C LEU A 309 28.79 -0.30 13.19
N GLU A 310 29.14 -1.50 12.71
CA GLU A 310 28.84 -2.82 13.34
C GLU A 310 29.21 -2.90 14.83
N ARG A 311 30.11 -2.03 15.33
CA ARG A 311 30.50 -2.00 16.75
C ARG A 311 29.44 -1.37 17.65
N ILE A 312 28.45 -0.67 17.08
CA ILE A 312 27.36 -0.07 17.84
C ILE A 312 26.44 -1.21 18.32
N PRO A 313 26.18 -1.35 19.63
CA PRO A 313 25.38 -2.45 20.13
C PRO A 313 23.88 -2.27 19.86
N GLY A 314 23.19 -3.39 19.62
CA GLY A 314 21.73 -3.46 19.49
C GLY A 314 21.20 -2.96 18.14
N TYR A 315 19.94 -2.53 18.13
CA TYR A 315 19.22 -2.13 16.91
C TYR A 315 19.96 -1.08 16.07
N TRP A 316 20.60 -0.11 16.72
CA TRP A 316 21.30 0.96 16.01
C TRP A 316 22.57 0.49 15.29
N GLY A 317 23.17 -0.65 15.69
CA GLY A 317 24.24 -1.28 14.92
C GLY A 317 23.72 -1.82 13.59
N ILE A 318 22.63 -2.58 13.64
CA ILE A 318 21.94 -3.14 12.46
C ILE A 318 21.57 -2.01 11.49
N MET A 319 20.90 -0.96 11.99
CA MET A 319 20.50 0.16 11.14
C MET A 319 21.69 0.96 10.57
N ALA A 320 22.78 1.11 11.32
CA ALA A 320 23.88 1.99 10.92
C ALA A 320 24.64 1.46 9.70
N ASP A 321 24.72 0.14 9.53
CA ASP A 321 25.35 -0.48 8.37
C ASP A 321 24.62 -0.12 7.07
N ASP A 322 23.30 -0.32 7.05
CA ASP A 322 22.45 -0.06 5.89
C ASP A 322 22.23 1.42 5.63
N ILE A 323 22.11 2.24 6.68
CA ILE A 323 22.11 3.69 6.54
C ILE A 323 23.45 4.15 5.94
N GLY A 324 24.57 3.58 6.38
CA GLY A 324 25.90 3.86 5.82
C GLY A 324 25.99 3.51 4.35
N ALA A 325 25.53 2.31 3.96
CA ALA A 325 25.45 1.89 2.56
C ALA A 325 24.54 2.81 1.73
N GLY A 326 23.41 3.22 2.31
CA GLY A 326 22.48 4.16 1.71
C GLY A 326 23.09 5.54 1.48
N ILE A 327 23.87 6.07 2.44
CA ILE A 327 24.59 7.34 2.28
C ILE A 327 25.60 7.25 1.12
N TYR A 328 26.29 6.14 0.98
CA TYR A 328 27.28 5.96 -0.09
C TYR A 328 26.62 5.94 -1.47
N ALA A 329 25.53 5.19 -1.59
CA ALA A 329 24.73 5.17 -2.81
C ALA A 329 24.14 6.56 -3.09
N TRP A 330 23.65 7.24 -2.06
CA TRP A 330 23.11 8.60 -2.14
C TRP A 330 24.14 9.60 -2.68
N ILE A 331 25.37 9.62 -2.14
CA ILE A 331 26.44 10.52 -2.60
C ILE A 331 26.69 10.34 -4.11
N ILE A 332 26.80 9.09 -4.57
CA ILE A 332 27.06 8.79 -5.99
C ILE A 332 25.88 9.25 -6.86
N LEU A 333 24.64 8.93 -6.46
CA LEU A 333 23.46 9.36 -7.20
C LEU A 333 23.33 10.88 -7.23
N PHE A 334 23.58 11.55 -6.11
CA PHE A 334 23.51 12.99 -5.99
C PHE A 334 24.52 13.66 -6.94
N LEU A 335 25.77 13.17 -6.98
CA LEU A 335 26.80 13.72 -7.87
C LEU A 335 26.49 13.53 -9.37
N ILE A 336 25.69 12.54 -9.74
CA ILE A 336 25.40 12.21 -11.15
C ILE A 336 24.07 12.84 -11.61
N PHE A 337 23.07 12.94 -10.73
CA PHE A 337 21.68 13.22 -11.10
C PHE A 337 21.01 14.39 -10.37
N ALA A 338 21.68 15.01 -9.38
CA ALA A 338 21.21 16.21 -8.70
C ALA A 338 22.08 17.41 -9.08
#